data_AF-A0A2Z7CBD4-F1
#
_entry.id   AF-A0A2Z7CBD4-F1
#
_cell.length_a   1.000
_cell.length_b   1.000
_cell.length_c   1.000
_cell.angle_alpha   90.00
_cell.angle_beta   90.00
_cell.angle_gamma   90.00
#
_symmetry.space_group_name_H-M   'P 1'
#
loop_
_entity.id
_entity.type
_entity.pdbx_description
1 polymer ?
#
loop_
_entity_poly.entity_id
_entity_poly.type
_entity_poly.pdbx_seq_one_letter_code
_entity_poly.pdbx_strand_id
1 'polypeptide(L)' 'MVMAGLINSMEPSIGRTYLFLPTAKDIWDAVRETYSDLENSSQIFELKTRLWNSKQGEKNVIEYYNEMRAL' A
#
# COMPACT_ATOMS: atom_id res chain seq x y z
N MET A 1 2.87 3.73 -27.63
CA MET A 1 1.47 3.53 -27.19
C MET A 1 1.46 3.31 -25.69
N VAL A 2 0.68 4.09 -24.93
CA VAL A 2 0.69 4.06 -23.44
C VAL A 2 0.23 2.71 -22.89
N MET A 3 -0.78 2.08 -23.52
CA MET A 3 -1.34 0.80 -23.07
C MET A 3 -0.32 -0.35 -23.11
N ALA A 4 0.43 -0.48 -24.21
CA ALA A 4 1.47 -1.50 -24.35
C ALA A 4 2.60 -1.32 -23.33
N GLY A 5 2.95 -0.08 -22.99
CA GLY A 5 3.93 0.22 -21.94
C GLY A 5 3.45 -0.24 -20.56
N LEU A 6 2.19 0.04 -20.23
CA LEU A 6 1.57 -0.41 -18.99
C LEU A 6 1.53 -1.94 -18.90
N ILE A 7 1.04 -2.63 -19.94
CA ILE A 7 0.96 -4.10 -19.96
C ILE A 7 2.33 -4.77 -19.83
N ASN A 8 3.34 -4.24 -20.54
CA ASN A 8 4.70 -4.80 -20.48
C ASN A 8 5.40 -4.56 -19.12
N SER A 9 4.92 -3.61 -18.31
CA SER A 9 5.43 -3.37 -16.96
C SER A 9 4.83 -4.28 -15.89
N MET A 10 3.78 -5.04 -16.22
CA MET A 10 3.13 -5.96 -15.28
C MET A 10 3.75 -7.36 -15.31
N GLU A 11 3.47 -8.15 -14.27
CA GLU A 11 3.77 -9.58 -14.33
C GLU A 11 2.99 -10.23 -15.49
N PRO A 12 3.59 -11.10 -16.32
CA PRO A 12 2.95 -11.66 -17.50
C PRO A 12 1.64 -12.42 -17.23
N SER A 13 1.49 -12.97 -16.02
CA SER A 13 0.27 -13.63 -15.53
C SER A 13 -0.90 -12.64 -15.35
N ILE A 14 -0.60 -11.44 -14.88
CA ILE A 14 -1.54 -10.35 -14.57
C ILE A 14 -1.83 -9.52 -15.83
N GLY A 15 -0.80 -9.16 -16.59
CA GLY A 15 -0.93 -8.32 -17.79
C GLY A 15 -1.80 -8.92 -18.89
N ARG A 16 -1.89 -10.26 -18.99
CA ARG A 16 -2.78 -10.96 -19.95
C ARG A 16 -4.25 -10.70 -19.68
N THR A 17 -4.64 -10.52 -18.41
CA THR A 17 -6.02 -10.26 -17.99
C THR A 17 -6.52 -8.89 -18.47
N TYR A 18 -5.60 -7.94 -18.67
CA TYR A 18 -5.91 -6.55 -19.02
C TYR A 18 -5.70 -6.21 -20.50
N LEU A 19 -5.28 -7.18 -21.31
CA LEU A 19 -5.03 -6.99 -22.75
C LEU A 19 -6.28 -6.56 -23.54
N PHE A 20 -7.46 -6.88 -23.00
CA PHE A 20 -8.77 -6.61 -23.62
C PHE A 20 -9.43 -5.32 -23.11
N LEU A 21 -8.78 -4.58 -22.21
CA LEU A 21 -9.35 -3.34 -21.70
C LEU A 21 -9.29 -2.24 -22.78
N PRO A 22 -10.41 -1.52 -23.02
CA PRO A 22 -10.55 -0.64 -24.17
C PRO A 22 -9.75 0.67 -24.03
N THR A 23 -9.38 1.07 -22.81
CA THR A 23 -8.67 2.32 -22.57
C THR A 23 -7.46 2.17 -21.66
N ALA A 24 -6.49 3.07 -21.81
CA ALA A 24 -5.31 3.13 -20.95
C ALA A 24 -5.68 3.46 -19.49
N LYS A 25 -6.80 4.18 -19.28
CA LYS A 25 -7.32 4.49 -17.96
C LYS A 25 -7.79 3.23 -17.25
N ASP A 26 -8.55 2.38 -17.94
CA ASP A 26 -9.06 1.14 -17.35
C ASP A 26 -7.90 0.21 -16.97
N ILE A 27 -6.87 0.12 -17.82
CA ILE A 27 -5.64 -0.63 -17.52
C ILE A 27 -4.94 -0.06 -16.29
N TRP A 28 -4.82 1.26 -16.19
CA TRP A 28 -4.19 1.93 -15.06
C TRP A 28 -4.96 1.76 -13.74
N ASP A 29 -6.28 1.88 -13.77
CA ASP A 29 -7.12 1.70 -12.59
C ASP A 29 -7.07 0.24 -12.12
N ALA A 30 -7.06 -0.73 -13.04
CA ALA A 30 -6.90 -2.15 -12.68
C ALA A 30 -5.51 -2.48 -12.10
N VAL A 31 -4.45 -1.87 -12.62
CA VAL A 31 -3.09 -1.97 -12.03
C VAL A 31 -3.08 -1.42 -10.63
N ARG A 32 -3.67 -0.24 -10.44
CA ARG A 32 -3.79 0.37 -9.13
C ARG A 32 -4.54 -0.56 -8.20
N GLU A 33 -5.66 -1.16 -8.60
CA GLU A 33 -6.38 -2.08 -7.71
C GLU A 33 -5.60 -3.36 -7.37
N THR A 34 -4.86 -3.89 -8.35
CA THR A 34 -4.16 -5.18 -8.18
C THR A 34 -2.87 -5.05 -7.37
N TYR A 35 -2.14 -3.95 -7.56
CA TYR A 35 -0.82 -3.73 -6.95
C TYR A 35 -0.83 -2.69 -5.84
N SER A 36 -1.84 -1.82 -5.76
CA SER A 36 -1.97 -0.94 -4.59
C SER A 36 -2.45 -1.79 -3.44
N ASP A 37 -1.77 -1.63 -2.30
CA ASP A 37 -2.38 -1.91 -1.01
C ASP A 37 -3.49 -0.86 -0.82
N LEU A 38 -4.65 -1.08 -1.45
CA LEU A 38 -5.73 -0.11 -1.67
C LEU A 38 -6.20 0.59 -0.39
N GLU A 39 -6.07 -0.09 0.75
CA GLU A 39 -6.43 0.45 2.06
C GLU A 39 -5.20 0.78 2.93
N ASN A 40 -3.99 0.76 2.35
CA ASN A 40 -2.74 0.73 3.10
C ASN A 40 -2.82 -0.30 4.25
N SER A 41 -3.45 -1.46 3.98
CA SER A 41 -3.86 -2.41 5.00
C SER A 41 -2.65 -2.91 5.80
N SER A 42 -1.50 -3.08 5.13
CA SER A 42 -0.22 -3.42 5.75
C SER A 42 0.27 -2.31 6.67
N GLN A 43 0.21 -1.04 6.23
CA GLN A 43 0.65 0.10 7.05
C GLN A 43 -0.29 0.33 8.24
N ILE A 44 -1.61 0.21 8.05
CA ILE A 44 -2.60 0.30 9.13
C ILE A 44 -2.39 -0.82 10.15
N PHE A 45 -2.17 -2.05 9.67
CA PHE A 45 -1.89 -3.19 10.52
C PHE A 45 -0.59 -2.99 11.30
N GLU A 46 0.46 -2.49 10.64
CA GLU A 46 1.74 -2.15 11.26
C GLU A 46 1.57 -1.06 12.34
N LEU A 47 0.86 0.03 12.04
CA LEU A 47 0.57 1.10 13.00
C LEU A 47 -0.23 0.60 14.20
N LYS A 48 -1.28 -0.21 13.97
CA LYS A 48 -2.06 -0.82 15.05
C LYS A 48 -1.20 -1.75 15.91
N THR A 49 -0.31 -2.51 15.29
CA THR A 49 0.62 -3.41 15.98
C THR A 49 1.63 -2.61 16.82
N ARG A 50 2.20 -1.54 16.26
CA ARG A 50 3.09 -0.63 17.00
C ARG A 50 2.38 0.01 18.18
N LEU A 51 1.15 0.48 18.00
CA LEU A 51 0.33 1.06 19.07
C LEU A 51 0.03 0.04 20.18
N TRP A 52 -0.35 -1.19 19.81
CA TRP A 52 -0.65 -2.26 20.77
C TRP A 52 0.57 -2.69 21.59
N ASN A 53 1.74 -2.71 20.95
CA ASN A 53 3.01 -3.06 21.60
C ASN A 53 3.64 -1.89 22.36
N SER A 54 3.20 -0.65 22.08
CA SER A 54 3.70 0.53 22.76
C SER A 54 3.17 0.58 24.19
N LYS A 55 4.09 0.43 25.15
CA LYS A 55 3.83 0.53 26.58
C LYS A 55 4.83 1.51 27.16
N GLN A 56 4.40 2.33 28.12
CA GLN A 56 5.28 3.30 28.77
C GLN A 56 6.48 2.61 29.44
N GLY A 57 6.28 1.45 30.07
CA GLY A 57 7.35 0.70 30.73
C GLY A 57 8.07 1.55 31.77
N GLU A 58 9.40 1.57 31.71
CA GLU A 58 10.28 2.39 32.56
C GLU A 58 10.56 3.79 31.98
N LYS A 59 10.05 4.11 30.78
CA LYS A 59 10.30 5.41 30.13
C LYS A 59 9.63 6.55 30.89
N ASN A 60 10.23 7.73 30.82
CA ASN A 60 9.57 8.94 31.32
C ASN A 60 8.30 9.22 30.49
N VAL A 61 7.25 9.73 31.14
CA VAL A 61 5.99 10.13 30.51
C VAL A 61 6.21 11.04 29.29
N ILE A 62 7.18 11.96 29.37
CA ILE A 62 7.50 12.89 28.27
C ILE A 62 8.10 12.14 27.06
N GLU A 63 8.99 11.19 27.32
CA GLU A 63 9.64 10.39 26.27
C GLU A 63 8.63 9.50 25.56
N TYR A 64 7.81 8.79 26.33
CA TYR A 64 6.74 7.95 25.80
C TYR A 64 5.70 8.76 25.01
N TYR A 65 5.31 9.94 25.50
CA TYR A 65 4.38 10.81 24.78
C TYR A 65 4.94 11.29 23.44
N ASN A 66 6.22 11.66 23.39
CA ASN A 66 6.86 12.09 22.14
C ASN A 66 6.99 10.95 21.13
N GLU A 67 7.30 9.72 21.58
CA GLU A 67 7.32 8.54 20.72
C GLU A 67 5.93 8.20 20.17
N MET A 68 4.89 8.24 21.02
CA MET A 68 3.50 8.01 20.60
C MET A 68 3.01 9.07 19.61
N ARG A 69 3.47 10.32 19.74
CA ARG A 69 3.12 11.41 18.84
C ARG A 69 3.82 11.31 17.48
N ALA A 70 4.94 10.58 17.40
CA ALA A 70 5.72 10.39 16.18
C ALA A 70 5.31 9.15 15.37
N LEU A 71 4.44 8.30 15.93
CA LEU A 71 3.75 7.21 15.23
C LEU A 71 2.61 7.75 14.37
#